data_AF-A0A0C3B9X3-F1
#
_entry.id   AF-A0A0C3B9X3-F1
#
_cell.length_a   1.000
_cell.length_b   1.000
_cell.length_c   1.000
_cell.angle_alpha   90.00
_cell.angle_beta   90.00
_cell.angle_gamma   90.00
#
_symmetry.space_group_name_H-M   'P 1'
#
loop_
_entity.id
_entity.type
_entity.pdbx_description
1 polymer ?
#
loop_
_entity_poly.entity_id
_entity_poly.type
_entity_poly.pdbx_seq_one_letter_code
_entity_poly.pdbx_strand_id
1 'polypeptide(L)'
;MAGCGKTQLVSYFLQEHGSRYPHILFVDTSSSISLKNDFQAWARSLGNGHEHDVWEDARRLLASTLEENWILVFDNFDDPKLDLEPFIPRSKYGTIIITSRNRDASNFAGIYHLELGEMEKTEALAVLLRAARRQARLLREEMESANELLERLGFLAVALVQAGSLCYQRSSLNEPFTFTDYLSLFDSERATFMQLVLPTLDNYQLGTYAALNLSYRTIPVLCQKFLHFLAFFHHSYISLEMFANAAKFKFADPIYLMRRQSNEKPMFADLYSILYLDGEWSEVHIHEIARNLRAFSLISISSTAGIVFLHLHPLVKSWAKDILKEHEL
;
A
#
# COMPACT_ATOMS: atom_id res chain seq x y z
N MET A 1 0.26 3.69 -2.66
CA MET A 1 0.40 2.25 -2.34
C MET A 1 0.95 2.03 -0.93
N ALA A 2 0.70 0.87 -0.30
CA ALA A 2 1.34 0.51 0.96
C ALA A 2 2.84 0.23 0.75
N GLY A 3 3.70 0.56 1.72
CA GLY A 3 5.10 0.14 1.69
C GLY A 3 6.04 0.91 0.74
N CYS A 4 5.59 2.01 0.14
CA CYS A 4 6.41 2.84 -0.75
C CYS A 4 7.27 3.89 -0.03
N GLY A 5 7.27 3.93 1.32
CA GLY A 5 8.16 4.80 2.09
C GLY A 5 7.65 6.21 2.39
N LYS A 6 6.32 6.44 2.40
CA LYS A 6 5.75 7.78 2.72
C LYS A 6 6.16 8.28 4.10
N THR A 7 5.96 7.46 5.13
CA THR A 7 6.33 7.77 6.51
C THR A 7 7.84 8.00 6.63
N GLN A 8 8.66 7.19 5.96
CA GLN A 8 10.11 7.34 5.91
C GLN A 8 10.55 8.64 5.23
N LEU A 9 9.88 9.05 4.15
CA LEU A 9 10.15 10.31 3.47
C LEU A 9 9.88 11.51 4.39
N VAL A 10 8.78 11.47 5.17
CA VAL A 10 8.48 12.52 6.14
C VAL A 10 9.47 12.51 7.30
N SER A 11 9.84 11.32 7.81
CA SER A 11 10.87 11.18 8.84
C SER A 11 12.20 11.77 8.39
N TYR A 12 12.64 11.45 7.16
CA TYR A 12 13.87 12.01 6.59
C TYR A 12 13.79 13.53 6.42
N PHE A 13 12.65 14.06 5.95
CA PHE A 13 12.41 15.50 5.89
C PHE A 13 12.56 16.19 7.27
N LEU A 14 11.97 15.59 8.32
CA LEU A 14 12.07 16.13 9.68
C LEU A 14 13.49 16.01 10.25
N GLN A 15 14.27 15.00 9.87
CA GLN A 15 15.68 14.91 10.24
C GLN A 15 16.51 16.04 9.60
N GLU A 16 16.30 16.32 8.32
CA GLU A 16 17.06 17.34 7.58
C GLU A 16 16.60 18.79 7.87
N HIS A 17 15.32 18.98 8.20
CA HIS A 17 14.69 20.30 8.30
C HIS A 17 13.95 20.57 9.60
N GLY A 18 14.00 19.65 10.57
CA GLY A 18 13.29 19.75 11.85
C GLY A 18 13.67 20.98 12.67
N SER A 19 14.90 21.49 12.54
CA SER A 19 15.35 22.72 13.21
C SER A 19 14.56 23.97 12.83
N ARG A 20 13.79 23.94 11.73
CA ARG A 20 12.88 25.03 11.31
C ARG A 20 11.56 25.04 12.09
N TYR A 21 11.26 23.97 12.80
CA TYR A 21 9.99 23.75 13.50
C TYR A 21 10.27 23.48 14.98
N PRO A 22 10.23 24.52 15.85
CA PRO A 22 10.30 24.33 17.30
C PRO A 22 9.30 23.32 17.85
N HIS A 23 8.15 23.17 17.21
CA HIS A 23 7.10 22.23 17.60
C HIS A 23 6.83 21.23 16.48
N ILE A 24 7.03 19.95 16.78
CA ILE A 24 6.76 18.83 15.87
C ILE A 24 5.71 17.94 16.54
N LEU A 25 4.56 17.77 15.88
CA LEU A 25 3.52 16.83 16.28
C LEU A 25 3.36 15.77 15.19
N PHE A 26 3.69 14.53 15.54
CA PHE A 26 3.54 13.36 14.67
C PHE A 26 2.42 12.48 15.22
N VAL A 27 1.39 12.25 14.41
CA VAL A 27 0.11 11.67 14.87
C VAL A 27 -0.26 10.46 14.03
N ASP A 28 -0.55 9.34 14.69
CA ASP A 28 -1.14 8.17 14.05
C ASP A 28 -2.63 8.38 13.79
N THR A 29 -2.98 8.44 12.51
CA THR A 29 -4.37 8.60 12.03
C THR A 29 -4.99 7.29 11.57
N SER A 30 -4.43 6.15 11.99
CA SER A 30 -5.02 4.83 11.78
C SER A 30 -6.43 4.67 12.38
N SER A 31 -6.76 5.46 13.42
CA SER A 31 -8.09 5.52 14.02
C SER A 31 -8.35 6.86 14.71
N SER A 32 -9.62 7.21 14.93
CA SER A 32 -9.98 8.41 15.71
C SER A 32 -9.44 8.36 17.14
N ILE A 33 -9.29 7.16 17.71
CA ILE A 33 -8.78 6.97 19.08
C ILE A 33 -7.27 7.28 19.12
N SER A 34 -6.48 6.69 18.22
CA SER A 34 -5.03 6.94 18.11
C SER A 34 -4.76 8.44 17.92
N LEU A 35 -5.48 9.06 16.99
CA LEU A 35 -5.35 10.48 16.68
C LEU A 35 -5.58 11.36 17.92
N LYS A 36 -6.70 11.14 18.62
CA LYS A 36 -7.04 11.90 19.83
C LYS A 36 -6.01 11.69 20.95
N ASN A 37 -5.53 10.47 21.12
CA ASN A 37 -4.53 10.14 22.14
C ASN A 37 -3.21 10.88 21.88
N ASP A 38 -2.73 10.89 20.63
CA ASP A 38 -1.48 11.57 20.26
C ASP A 38 -1.60 13.09 20.41
N PHE A 39 -2.73 13.68 20.00
CA PHE A 39 -3.01 15.10 20.23
C PHE A 39 -2.96 15.43 21.73
N GLN A 40 -3.66 14.65 22.56
CA GLN A 40 -3.70 14.86 24.00
C GLN A 40 -2.31 14.68 24.64
N ALA A 41 -1.56 13.66 24.24
CA ALA A 41 -0.20 13.41 24.74
C ALA A 41 0.75 14.56 24.37
N TRP A 42 0.67 15.08 23.15
CA TRP A 42 1.47 16.21 22.71
C TRP A 42 1.13 17.49 23.47
N ALA A 43 -0.15 17.82 23.64
CA ALA A 43 -0.56 18.97 24.44
C ALA A 43 0.08 18.90 25.83
N ARG A 44 -0.11 17.77 26.53
CA ARG A 44 0.46 17.54 27.88
C ARG A 44 1.97 17.72 27.96
N SER A 45 2.70 17.41 26.88
CA SER A 45 4.16 17.56 26.85
C SER A 45 4.64 19.01 26.93
N LEU A 46 3.78 19.99 26.60
CA LEU A 46 4.11 21.42 26.59
C LEU A 46 3.94 22.10 27.97
N GLY A 47 3.37 21.43 28.98
CA GLY A 47 3.28 21.96 30.35
C GLY A 47 1.93 22.61 30.70
N ASN A 48 1.93 23.63 31.57
CA ASN A 48 0.72 24.07 32.27
C ASN A 48 -0.28 24.81 31.36
N GLY A 49 -1.57 24.45 31.45
CA GLY A 49 -2.68 25.09 30.74
C GLY A 49 -3.77 24.15 30.18
N HIS A 50 -3.61 22.84 30.33
CA HIS A 50 -4.57 21.82 29.84
C HIS A 50 -5.62 21.51 30.90
N GLU A 51 -6.46 22.48 31.24
CA GLU A 51 -7.44 22.40 32.34
C GLU A 51 -8.45 21.25 32.20
N HIS A 52 -8.57 20.64 31.02
CA HIS A 52 -9.55 19.60 30.73
C HIS A 52 -8.96 18.27 30.27
N ASP A 53 -7.64 18.20 30.03
CA ASP A 53 -6.98 16.96 29.58
C ASP A 53 -7.64 16.39 28.31
N VAL A 54 -7.99 17.26 27.34
CA VAL A 54 -8.69 16.86 26.11
C VAL A 54 -7.87 17.13 24.85
N TRP A 55 -8.12 16.38 23.78
CA TRP A 55 -7.37 16.47 22.52
C TRP A 55 -7.54 17.84 21.83
N GLU A 56 -8.65 18.54 22.07
CA GLU A 56 -8.95 19.86 21.52
C GLU A 56 -7.92 20.92 21.96
N ASP A 57 -7.24 20.71 23.09
CA ASP A 57 -6.21 21.62 23.59
C ASP A 57 -5.03 21.69 22.63
N ALA A 58 -4.59 20.57 22.06
CA ALA A 58 -3.53 20.57 21.04
C ALA A 58 -3.91 21.40 19.82
N ARG A 59 -5.14 21.22 19.31
CA ARG A 59 -5.64 22.01 18.18
C ARG A 59 -5.69 23.51 18.51
N ARG A 60 -6.12 23.86 19.72
CA ARG A 60 -6.17 25.26 20.20
C ARG A 60 -4.77 25.87 20.26
N LEU A 61 -3.79 25.13 20.78
CA LEU A 61 -2.40 25.58 20.87
C LEU A 61 -1.84 25.89 19.47
N LEU A 62 -1.99 24.95 18.53
CA LEU A 62 -1.52 25.09 17.15
C LEU A 62 -2.23 26.23 16.40
N ALA A 63 -3.52 26.42 16.64
CA ALA A 63 -4.33 27.42 15.93
C ALA A 63 -4.12 28.86 16.44
N SER A 64 -3.96 29.05 17.76
CA SER A 64 -4.05 30.39 18.35
C SER A 64 -2.99 30.75 19.39
N THR A 65 -2.28 29.78 19.97
CA THR A 65 -1.32 30.07 21.06
C THR A 65 0.12 30.13 20.57
N LEU A 66 0.48 29.26 19.63
CA LEU A 66 1.84 29.22 19.08
C LEU A 66 2.04 30.29 18.01
N GLU A 67 2.95 31.22 18.28
CA GLU A 67 3.42 32.25 17.33
C GLU A 67 4.71 31.84 16.59
N GLU A 68 5.16 30.60 16.79
CA GLU A 68 6.34 30.01 16.17
C GLU A 68 5.93 28.99 15.11
N ASN A 69 6.85 28.70 14.18
CA ASN A 69 6.64 27.66 13.18
C ASN A 69 6.42 26.29 13.84
N TRP A 70 5.42 25.58 13.37
CA TRP A 70 5.15 24.22 13.83
C TRP A 70 4.82 23.32 12.65
N ILE A 71 5.02 22.03 12.83
CA ILE A 71 4.66 21.01 11.85
C ILE A 71 3.79 19.93 12.48
N LEU A 72 2.67 19.65 11.82
CA LEU A 72 1.73 18.60 12.16
C LEU A 72 1.74 17.54 11.06
N VAL A 73 2.14 16.33 11.42
CA VAL A 73 2.13 15.17 10.53
C VAL A 73 0.97 14.26 10.91
N PHE A 74 0.01 14.11 10.02
CA PHE A 74 -1.01 13.06 10.08
C PHE A 74 -0.52 11.86 9.29
N ASP A 75 -0.04 10.82 9.98
CA ASP A 75 0.49 9.60 9.38
C ASP A 75 -0.59 8.51 9.31
N ASN A 76 -0.61 7.71 8.24
CA ASN A 76 -1.57 6.61 8.04
C ASN A 76 -3.04 7.04 7.92
N PHE A 77 -3.32 8.17 7.25
CA PHE A 77 -4.69 8.66 7.03
C PHE A 77 -5.39 7.84 5.94
N ASP A 78 -5.66 6.58 6.24
CA ASP A 78 -6.09 5.59 5.24
C ASP A 78 -7.59 5.33 5.25
N ASP A 79 -8.27 5.52 6.38
CA ASP A 79 -9.71 5.28 6.50
C ASP A 79 -10.51 6.42 5.86
N PRO A 80 -11.21 6.20 4.73
CA PRO A 80 -12.03 7.24 4.11
C PRO A 80 -13.21 7.71 4.98
N LYS A 81 -13.56 6.99 6.04
CA LYS A 81 -14.64 7.35 6.96
C LYS A 81 -14.17 8.25 8.10
N LEU A 82 -12.86 8.39 8.30
CA LEU A 82 -12.32 9.25 9.35
C LEU A 82 -12.42 10.71 8.90
N ASP A 83 -13.22 11.50 9.62
CA ASP A 83 -13.30 12.93 9.40
C ASP A 83 -12.10 13.65 10.04
N LEU A 84 -11.23 14.19 9.20
CA LEU A 84 -10.03 14.90 9.61
C LEU A 84 -10.28 16.39 9.86
N GLU A 85 -11.37 16.97 9.34
CA GLU A 85 -11.64 18.41 9.42
C GLU A 85 -11.56 18.96 10.85
N PRO A 86 -12.14 18.30 11.88
CA PRO A 86 -12.12 18.82 13.25
C PRO A 86 -10.72 18.92 13.85
N PHE A 87 -9.73 18.23 13.29
CA PHE A 87 -8.36 18.16 13.80
C PHE A 87 -7.41 19.12 13.11
N ILE A 88 -7.82 19.75 11.99
CA ILE A 88 -6.97 20.66 11.22
C ILE A 88 -7.00 22.07 11.86
N PRO A 89 -5.89 22.54 12.45
CA PRO A 89 -5.80 23.89 13.00
C PRO A 89 -5.67 24.93 11.87
N ARG A 90 -6.26 26.11 12.07
CA ARG A 90 -6.07 27.27 11.17
C ARG A 90 -5.01 28.18 11.76
N SER A 91 -3.84 28.24 11.13
CA SER A 91 -2.73 29.09 11.56
C SER A 91 -1.88 29.53 10.38
N LYS A 92 -1.23 30.69 10.52
CA LYS A 92 -0.23 31.19 9.55
C LYS A 92 1.17 30.63 9.77
N TYR A 93 1.41 29.97 10.91
CA TYR A 93 2.71 29.41 11.30
C TYR A 93 2.83 27.90 11.05
N GLY A 94 1.75 27.28 10.57
CA GLY A 94 1.63 25.84 10.49
C GLY A 94 1.98 25.22 9.15
N THR A 95 2.78 24.16 9.18
CA THR A 95 2.92 23.20 8.08
C THR A 95 2.16 21.93 8.42
N ILE A 96 1.30 21.46 7.52
CA ILE A 96 0.58 20.18 7.69
C ILE A 96 1.04 19.21 6.61
N ILE A 97 1.43 18.01 7.02
CA ILE A 97 1.76 16.90 6.12
C ILE A 97 0.77 15.77 6.40
N ILE A 98 0.18 15.21 5.35
CA ILE A 98 -0.70 14.05 5.44
C ILE A 98 -0.06 12.92 4.65
N THR A 99 0.18 11.77 5.27
CA THR A 99 0.56 10.54 4.57
C THR A 99 -0.66 9.62 4.48
N SER A 100 -0.89 9.06 3.30
CA SER A 100 -2.04 8.19 3.07
C SER A 100 -1.78 7.19 1.93
N ARG A 101 -2.37 6.00 2.05
CA ARG A 101 -2.57 5.03 0.98
C ARG A 101 -3.82 5.34 0.18
N ASN A 102 -4.79 6.04 0.75
CA ASN A 102 -5.98 6.49 0.06
C ASN A 102 -5.64 7.67 -0.86
N ARG A 103 -5.81 7.49 -2.18
CA ARG A 103 -5.57 8.55 -3.16
C ARG A 103 -6.52 9.75 -2.97
N ASP A 104 -7.70 9.52 -2.41
CA ASP A 104 -8.70 10.57 -2.22
C ASP A 104 -8.34 11.49 -1.03
N ALA A 105 -7.32 11.15 -0.24
CA ALA A 105 -6.71 12.06 0.73
C ALA A 105 -6.10 13.31 0.07
N SER A 106 -5.80 13.25 -1.24
CA SER A 106 -5.40 14.42 -2.02
C SER A 106 -6.44 15.56 -2.01
N ASN A 107 -7.71 15.27 -1.69
CA ASN A 107 -8.75 16.29 -1.52
C ASN A 107 -8.48 17.23 -0.33
N PHE A 108 -7.65 16.81 0.64
CA PHE A 108 -7.19 17.66 1.74
C PHE A 108 -5.96 18.50 1.38
N ALA A 109 -5.36 18.29 0.20
CA ALA A 109 -4.16 19.01 -0.21
C ALA A 109 -4.52 20.44 -0.66
N GLY A 110 -4.22 21.43 0.18
CA GLY A 110 -4.41 22.84 -0.15
C GLY A 110 -3.30 23.46 -1.03
N ILE A 111 -2.09 22.87 -1.02
CA ILE A 111 -0.89 23.46 -1.64
C ILE A 111 -0.24 22.48 -2.63
N TYR A 112 0.05 21.26 -2.17
CA TYR A 112 0.81 20.29 -2.96
C TYR A 112 0.38 18.85 -2.66
N HIS A 113 0.38 18.02 -3.69
CA HIS A 113 0.14 16.58 -3.59
C HIS A 113 1.29 15.83 -4.26
N LEU A 114 1.94 14.93 -3.52
CA LEU A 114 3.01 14.07 -4.01
C LEU A 114 2.51 12.63 -4.07
N GLU A 115 2.33 12.11 -5.28
CA GLU A 115 2.06 10.68 -5.46
C GLU A 115 3.37 9.89 -5.35
N LEU A 116 3.53 9.13 -4.26
CA LEU A 116 4.66 8.23 -4.06
C LEU A 116 4.28 6.80 -4.47
N GLY A 117 5.01 6.27 -5.45
CA GLY A 117 4.76 4.97 -6.08
C GLY A 117 5.95 4.02 -5.99
N GLU A 118 6.17 3.30 -7.08
CA GLU A 118 7.31 2.41 -7.29
C GLU A 118 8.61 3.23 -7.40
N MET A 119 9.73 2.67 -6.96
CA MET A 119 11.03 3.32 -7.08
C MET A 119 11.56 3.20 -8.51
N GLU A 120 12.34 4.18 -8.95
CA GLU A 120 13.10 4.03 -10.19
C GLU A 120 14.09 2.86 -10.07
N LYS A 121 14.40 2.20 -11.19
CA LYS A 121 15.26 0.99 -11.18
C LYS A 121 16.59 1.20 -10.46
N THR A 122 17.21 2.37 -10.62
CA THR A 122 18.48 2.74 -9.98
C THR A 122 18.33 2.94 -8.48
N GLU A 123 17.26 3.57 -8.03
CA GLU A 123 16.94 3.78 -6.62
C GLU A 123 16.61 2.44 -5.94
N ALA A 124 15.81 1.60 -6.60
CA ALA A 124 15.43 0.28 -6.14
C ALA A 124 16.65 -0.63 -5.94
N LEU A 125 17.57 -0.63 -6.91
CA LEU A 125 18.84 -1.36 -6.80
C LEU A 125 19.67 -0.85 -5.63
N ALA A 126 19.80 0.46 -5.47
CA ALA A 126 20.56 1.06 -4.37
C ALA A 126 19.98 0.68 -3.01
N VAL A 127 18.65 0.68 -2.86
CA VAL A 127 17.96 0.24 -1.64
C VAL A 127 18.21 -1.24 -1.36
N LEU A 128 18.04 -2.11 -2.36
CA LEU A 128 18.27 -3.56 -2.23
C LEU A 128 19.71 -3.85 -1.76
N LEU A 129 20.70 -3.23 -2.42
CA LEU A 129 22.12 -3.40 -2.08
C LEU A 129 22.44 -2.89 -0.68
N ARG A 130 21.91 -1.71 -0.32
CA ARG A 130 22.11 -1.12 1.02
C ARG A 130 21.51 -2.01 2.11
N ALA A 131 20.30 -2.53 1.90
CA ALA A 131 19.66 -3.45 2.84
C ALA A 131 20.44 -4.77 2.96
N ALA A 132 20.99 -5.28 1.86
CA ALA A 132 21.87 -6.45 1.85
C ALA A 132 23.28 -6.20 2.41
N ARG A 133 23.62 -4.94 2.74
CA ARG A 133 24.98 -4.49 3.11
C ARG A 133 26.03 -4.86 2.07
N ARG A 134 25.68 -4.77 0.79
CA ARG A 134 26.55 -5.09 -0.36
C ARG A 134 26.94 -3.85 -1.12
N GLN A 135 28.08 -3.91 -1.79
CA GLN A 135 28.54 -2.88 -2.72
C GLN A 135 27.96 -3.13 -4.13
N ALA A 136 27.91 -2.07 -4.95
CA ALA A 136 27.36 -2.14 -6.31
C ALA A 136 28.17 -3.00 -7.31
N ARG A 137 29.39 -3.42 -6.95
CA ARG A 137 30.24 -4.26 -7.79
C ARG A 137 29.90 -5.74 -7.60
N LEU A 138 28.73 -6.14 -8.08
CA LEU A 138 28.33 -7.54 -8.14
C LEU A 138 28.96 -8.25 -9.35
N LEU A 139 29.06 -9.58 -9.27
CA LEU A 139 29.28 -10.42 -10.46
C LEU A 139 28.10 -10.26 -11.43
N ARG A 140 28.31 -10.57 -12.71
CA ARG A 140 27.32 -10.35 -13.75
C ARG A 140 26.02 -11.14 -13.47
N GLU A 141 26.16 -12.41 -13.14
CA GLU A 141 25.03 -13.30 -12.86
C GLU A 141 24.22 -12.80 -11.65
N GLU A 142 24.92 -12.35 -10.61
CA GLU A 142 24.29 -11.83 -9.40
C GLU A 142 23.60 -10.47 -9.65
N MET A 143 24.13 -9.66 -10.56
CA MET A 143 23.49 -8.42 -11.01
C MET A 143 22.24 -8.70 -11.86
N GLU A 144 22.28 -9.72 -12.71
CA GLU A 144 21.11 -10.18 -13.48
C GLU A 144 20.01 -10.67 -12.52
N SER A 145 20.35 -11.50 -11.53
CA SER A 145 19.45 -11.91 -10.44
C SER A 145 18.91 -10.73 -9.63
N ALA A 146 19.76 -9.75 -9.28
CA ALA A 146 19.31 -8.55 -8.58
C ALA A 146 18.24 -7.81 -9.39
N ASN A 147 18.46 -7.62 -10.70
CA ASN A 147 17.50 -6.94 -11.58
C ASN A 147 16.18 -7.70 -11.71
N GLU A 148 16.21 -9.03 -11.88
CA GLU A 148 15.00 -9.84 -11.91
C GLU A 148 14.23 -9.75 -10.59
N LEU A 149 14.95 -9.73 -9.46
CA LEU A 149 14.35 -9.55 -8.15
C LEU A 149 13.65 -8.19 -8.02
N LEU A 150 14.21 -7.10 -8.56
CA LEU A 150 13.55 -5.79 -8.56
C LEU A 150 12.19 -5.85 -9.27
N GLU A 151 12.13 -6.52 -10.43
CA GLU A 151 10.90 -6.70 -11.20
C GLU A 151 9.87 -7.57 -10.46
N ARG A 152 10.31 -8.68 -9.86
CA ARG A 152 9.46 -9.57 -9.05
C ARG A 152 8.85 -8.87 -7.83
N LEU A 153 9.62 -7.98 -7.21
CA LEU A 153 9.20 -7.17 -6.06
C LEU A 153 8.46 -5.89 -6.45
N GLY A 154 8.31 -5.63 -7.76
CA GLY A 154 7.64 -4.43 -8.29
C GLY A 154 8.28 -3.13 -7.84
N PHE A 155 9.60 -3.11 -7.59
CA PHE A 155 10.34 -1.92 -7.16
C PHE A 155 9.78 -1.27 -5.87
N LEU A 156 9.10 -2.06 -5.02
CA LEU A 156 8.48 -1.58 -3.80
C LEU A 156 9.49 -1.47 -2.66
N ALA A 157 9.69 -0.27 -2.13
CA ALA A 157 10.70 0.02 -1.09
C ALA A 157 10.72 -1.00 0.07
N VAL A 158 9.58 -1.28 0.72
CA VAL A 158 9.53 -2.23 1.84
C VAL A 158 9.92 -3.66 1.44
N ALA A 159 9.50 -4.11 0.25
CA ALA A 159 9.78 -5.46 -0.23
C ALA A 159 11.27 -5.63 -0.58
N LEU A 160 11.87 -4.58 -1.16
CA LEU A 160 13.31 -4.52 -1.44
C LEU A 160 14.14 -4.54 -0.16
N VAL A 161 13.74 -3.75 0.85
CA VAL A 161 14.41 -3.73 2.16
C VAL A 161 14.31 -5.09 2.84
N GLN A 162 13.15 -5.74 2.81
CA GLN A 162 12.95 -7.09 3.34
C GLN A 162 13.85 -8.11 2.63
N ALA A 163 13.83 -8.14 1.29
CA ALA A 163 14.62 -9.09 0.52
C ALA A 163 16.13 -8.91 0.77
N GLY A 164 16.62 -7.66 0.72
CA GLY A 164 18.02 -7.36 1.01
C GLY A 164 18.41 -7.73 2.44
N SER A 165 17.56 -7.38 3.42
CA SER A 165 17.81 -7.70 4.83
C SER A 165 17.83 -9.21 5.08
N LEU A 166 16.95 -9.97 4.42
CA LEU A 166 16.96 -11.44 4.50
C LEU A 166 18.25 -12.02 3.92
N CYS A 167 18.70 -11.50 2.77
CA CYS A 167 19.97 -11.92 2.18
C CYS A 167 21.14 -11.65 3.12
N TYR A 168 21.15 -10.49 3.78
CA TYR A 168 22.17 -10.17 4.77
C TYR A 168 22.11 -11.12 5.98
N GLN A 169 20.93 -11.36 6.54
CA GLN A 169 20.75 -12.20 7.73
C GLN A 169 21.07 -13.67 7.50
N ARG A 170 20.77 -14.21 6.30
CA ARG A 170 21.07 -15.59 5.93
C ARG A 170 22.50 -15.79 5.45
N SER A 171 23.23 -14.72 5.14
CA SER A 171 24.64 -14.81 4.78
C SER A 171 25.48 -15.16 6.00
N SER A 172 26.38 -16.14 5.84
CA SER A 172 27.45 -16.41 6.80
C SER A 172 28.76 -15.79 6.32
N LEU A 173 29.78 -15.72 7.19
CA LEU A 173 31.08 -15.14 6.85
C LEU A 173 31.76 -15.83 5.65
N ASN A 174 31.50 -17.12 5.44
CA ASN A 174 32.15 -17.93 4.40
C ASN A 174 31.20 -18.38 3.29
N GLU A 175 29.90 -18.15 3.44
CA GLU A 175 28.87 -18.59 2.50
C GLU A 175 27.81 -17.48 2.38
N PRO A 176 27.96 -16.57 1.39
CA PRO A 176 27.00 -15.50 1.19
C PRO A 176 25.70 -16.07 0.63
N PHE A 177 24.56 -15.70 1.23
CA PHE A 177 23.25 -16.00 0.66
C PHE A 177 22.94 -14.96 -0.41
N THR A 178 23.04 -15.34 -1.67
CA THR A 178 23.00 -14.46 -2.85
C THR A 178 21.58 -14.05 -3.24
N PHE A 179 21.45 -13.05 -4.12
CA PHE A 179 20.19 -12.71 -4.77
C PHE A 179 19.73 -13.84 -5.69
N THR A 180 20.68 -14.58 -6.26
CA THR A 180 20.40 -15.82 -7.00
C THR A 180 19.77 -16.88 -6.09
N ASP A 181 20.31 -17.09 -4.88
CA ASP A 181 19.73 -18.02 -3.90
C ASP A 181 18.34 -17.56 -3.46
N TYR A 182 18.17 -16.25 -3.20
CA TYR A 182 16.86 -15.68 -2.88
C TYR A 182 15.84 -15.96 -3.99
N LEU A 183 16.18 -15.69 -5.25
CA LEU A 183 15.31 -15.93 -6.40
C LEU A 183 14.93 -17.40 -6.53
N SER A 184 15.88 -18.31 -6.31
CA SER A 184 15.63 -19.76 -6.42
C SER A 184 14.56 -20.26 -5.44
N LEU A 185 14.44 -19.60 -4.28
CA LEU A 185 13.45 -19.89 -3.25
C LEU A 185 12.19 -19.03 -3.38
N PHE A 186 12.23 -17.96 -4.18
CA PHE A 186 11.20 -16.93 -4.14
C PHE A 186 9.83 -17.50 -4.45
N ASP A 187 9.66 -18.25 -5.55
CA ASP A 187 8.33 -18.72 -5.93
C ASP A 187 7.73 -19.76 -4.97
N SER A 188 8.56 -20.56 -4.30
CA SER A 188 8.11 -21.56 -3.32
C SER A 188 7.87 -20.97 -1.93
N GLU A 189 8.62 -19.94 -1.53
CA GLU A 189 8.62 -19.38 -0.17
C GLU A 189 8.12 -17.94 -0.10
N ARG A 190 7.60 -17.38 -1.20
CA ARG A 190 7.21 -15.96 -1.30
C ARG A 190 6.34 -15.50 -0.14
N ALA A 191 5.28 -16.25 0.18
CA ALA A 191 4.35 -15.89 1.24
C ALA A 191 5.07 -15.79 2.59
N THR A 192 5.87 -16.81 2.92
CA THR A 192 6.74 -16.83 4.10
C THR A 192 7.64 -15.60 4.13
N PHE A 193 8.39 -15.34 3.05
CA PHE A 193 9.35 -14.22 3.00
C PHE A 193 8.68 -12.85 3.13
N MET A 194 7.50 -12.66 2.52
CA MET A 194 6.79 -11.38 2.55
C MET A 194 6.02 -11.13 3.86
N GLN A 195 5.73 -12.18 4.62
CA GLN A 195 5.14 -12.10 5.96
C GLN A 195 6.17 -11.82 7.04
N LEU A 196 7.46 -12.12 6.81
CA LEU A 196 8.53 -11.90 7.80
C LEU A 196 8.60 -10.43 8.24
N VAL A 197 8.47 -10.21 9.54
CA VAL A 197 8.80 -8.94 10.19
C VAL A 197 10.28 -8.97 10.53
N LEU A 198 11.09 -8.33 9.70
CA LEU A 198 12.52 -8.19 9.96
C LEU A 198 12.76 -6.94 10.82
N PRO A 199 13.71 -6.98 11.78
CA PRO A 199 14.12 -5.79 12.51
C PRO A 199 14.64 -4.75 11.50
N THR A 200 13.86 -3.70 11.27
CA THR A 200 14.27 -2.54 10.48
C THR A 200 14.72 -1.45 11.43
N LEU A 201 15.55 -0.52 10.94
CA LEU A 201 16.09 0.60 11.74
C LEU A 201 14.99 1.47 12.36
N ASP A 202 13.78 1.47 11.79
CA ASP A 202 12.73 2.44 12.11
C ASP A 202 11.54 1.82 12.87
N ASN A 203 11.70 0.63 13.46
CA ASN A 203 10.62 -0.09 14.17
C ASN A 203 9.34 -0.29 13.33
N TYR A 204 9.40 -0.24 11.99
CA TYR A 204 8.25 -0.55 11.15
C TYR A 204 7.96 -2.06 11.25
N GLN A 205 6.91 -2.43 11.99
CA GLN A 205 6.63 -3.80 12.41
C GLN A 205 5.80 -4.62 11.41
N LEU A 206 5.50 -4.07 10.24
CA LEU A 206 4.64 -4.74 9.26
C LEU A 206 5.48 -5.20 8.06
N GLY A 207 5.47 -6.50 7.80
CA GLY A 207 5.95 -7.02 6.53
C GLY A 207 5.07 -6.58 5.35
N THR A 208 5.57 -6.74 4.12
CA THR A 208 4.83 -6.35 2.91
C THR A 208 3.41 -6.95 2.86
N TYR A 209 3.28 -8.25 3.13
CA TYR A 209 1.96 -8.92 3.11
C TYR A 209 1.10 -8.52 4.31
N ALA A 210 1.70 -8.22 5.47
CA ALA A 210 0.95 -7.77 6.64
C ALA A 210 0.24 -6.43 6.37
N ALA A 211 0.91 -5.50 5.69
CA ALA A 211 0.30 -4.22 5.31
C ALA A 211 -0.87 -4.40 4.31
N LEU A 212 -0.78 -5.35 3.39
CA LEU A 212 -1.87 -5.71 2.46
C LEU A 212 -3.04 -6.37 3.19
N ASN A 213 -2.76 -7.27 4.14
CA ASN A 213 -3.78 -7.94 4.95
C ASN A 213 -4.63 -6.94 5.75
N LEU A 214 -4.05 -5.84 6.24
CA LEU A 214 -4.80 -4.79 6.91
C LEU A 214 -5.81 -4.11 5.97
N SER A 215 -5.39 -3.74 4.75
CA SER A 215 -6.30 -3.20 3.73
C SER A 215 -7.40 -4.19 3.35
N TYR A 216 -7.03 -5.46 3.19
CA TYR A 216 -7.93 -6.54 2.77
C TYR A 216 -9.07 -6.80 3.75
N ARG A 217 -8.78 -6.78 5.06
CA ARG A 217 -9.78 -7.02 6.11
C ARG A 217 -10.84 -5.92 6.19
N THR A 218 -10.53 -4.72 5.70
CA THR A 218 -11.42 -3.56 5.76
C THR A 218 -12.35 -3.46 4.55
N ILE A 219 -12.00 -4.06 3.41
CA ILE A 219 -12.84 -4.02 2.20
C ILE A 219 -14.00 -5.03 2.26
N PRO A 220 -15.15 -4.74 1.60
CA PRO A 220 -16.27 -5.67 1.51
C PRO A 220 -15.88 -7.04 0.91
N VAL A 221 -16.53 -8.12 1.36
CA VAL A 221 -16.30 -9.49 0.88
C VAL A 221 -16.41 -9.60 -0.65
N LEU A 222 -17.34 -8.86 -1.25
CA LEU A 222 -17.49 -8.81 -2.70
C LEU A 222 -16.24 -8.25 -3.40
N CYS A 223 -15.64 -7.20 -2.85
CA CYS A 223 -14.42 -6.60 -3.36
C CYS A 223 -13.22 -7.55 -3.19
N GLN A 224 -13.17 -8.29 -2.08
CA GLN A 224 -12.17 -9.33 -1.86
C GLN A 224 -12.25 -10.42 -2.94
N LYS A 225 -13.46 -10.93 -3.21
CA LYS A 225 -13.68 -11.92 -4.29
C LYS A 225 -13.26 -11.39 -5.66
N PHE A 226 -13.58 -10.13 -5.98
CA PHE A 226 -13.17 -9.53 -7.23
C PHE A 226 -11.65 -9.37 -7.34
N LEU A 227 -10.98 -8.97 -6.26
CA LEU A 227 -9.52 -8.87 -6.21
C LEU A 227 -8.84 -10.21 -6.48
N HIS A 228 -9.36 -11.29 -5.88
CA HIS A 228 -8.92 -12.65 -6.12
C HIS A 228 -9.10 -13.09 -7.57
N PHE A 229 -10.24 -12.75 -8.14
CA PHE A 229 -10.49 -13.01 -9.55
C PHE A 229 -9.51 -12.25 -10.46
N LEU A 230 -9.26 -10.96 -10.19
CA LEU A 230 -8.28 -10.16 -10.93
C LEU A 230 -6.86 -10.72 -10.86
N ALA A 231 -6.49 -11.38 -9.76
CA ALA A 231 -5.16 -11.92 -9.56
C ALA A 231 -4.77 -12.96 -10.64
N PHE A 232 -5.74 -13.62 -11.29
CA PHE A 232 -5.49 -14.57 -12.37
C PHE A 232 -5.15 -13.94 -13.72
N PHE A 233 -5.41 -12.64 -13.90
CA PHE A 233 -5.07 -11.92 -15.12
C PHE A 233 -3.59 -11.48 -15.14
N HIS A 234 -3.17 -10.88 -16.25
CA HIS A 234 -1.96 -10.06 -16.24
C HIS A 234 -2.11 -8.93 -15.21
N HIS A 235 -1.02 -8.51 -14.58
CA HIS A 235 -1.11 -7.54 -13.47
C HIS A 235 -1.46 -6.12 -13.97
N SER A 236 -1.24 -5.81 -15.23
CA SER A 236 -1.55 -4.51 -15.84
C SER A 236 -2.51 -4.65 -17.01
N TYR A 237 -3.18 -3.55 -17.34
CA TYR A 237 -4.07 -3.40 -18.49
C TYR A 237 -5.27 -4.38 -18.51
N ILE A 238 -5.87 -4.64 -17.35
CA ILE A 238 -7.11 -5.42 -17.28
C ILE A 238 -8.29 -4.52 -17.69
N SER A 239 -8.74 -4.64 -18.93
CA SER A 239 -9.88 -3.87 -19.47
C SER A 239 -11.19 -4.19 -18.75
N LEU A 240 -11.89 -3.17 -18.24
CA LEU A 240 -13.25 -3.34 -17.71
C LEU A 240 -14.25 -3.76 -18.79
N GLU A 241 -14.02 -3.35 -20.04
CA GLU A 241 -14.89 -3.70 -21.17
C GLU A 241 -14.89 -5.22 -21.42
N MET A 242 -13.82 -5.93 -21.07
CA MET A 242 -13.78 -7.39 -21.20
C MET A 242 -14.86 -8.05 -20.32
N PHE A 243 -15.10 -7.52 -19.12
CA PHE A 243 -16.12 -8.04 -18.21
C PHE A 243 -17.52 -7.72 -18.73
N ALA A 244 -17.73 -6.51 -19.24
CA ALA A 244 -19.00 -6.12 -19.87
C ALA A 244 -19.31 -7.02 -21.07
N ASN A 245 -18.33 -7.29 -21.92
CA ASN A 245 -18.49 -8.16 -23.08
C ASN A 245 -18.73 -9.61 -22.66
N ALA A 246 -17.98 -10.15 -21.69
CA ALA A 246 -18.22 -11.50 -21.17
C ALA A 246 -19.63 -11.63 -20.54
N ALA A 247 -20.08 -10.61 -19.81
CA ALA A 247 -21.40 -10.57 -19.21
C ALA A 247 -22.53 -10.55 -20.26
N LYS A 248 -22.38 -9.81 -21.38
CA LYS A 248 -23.35 -9.82 -22.50
C LYS A 248 -23.59 -11.24 -23.03
N PHE A 249 -22.55 -12.06 -23.07
CA PHE A 249 -22.64 -13.45 -23.50
C PHE A 249 -22.89 -14.44 -22.36
N LYS A 250 -23.25 -13.97 -21.16
CA LYS A 250 -23.50 -14.82 -19.99
C LYS A 250 -22.32 -15.75 -19.67
N PHE A 251 -21.10 -15.26 -19.94
CA PHE A 251 -19.84 -15.99 -19.86
C PHE A 251 -19.81 -17.29 -20.68
N ALA A 252 -20.72 -17.47 -21.63
CA ALA A 252 -20.80 -18.67 -22.47
C ALA A 252 -19.56 -18.80 -23.35
N ASP A 253 -19.19 -20.04 -23.66
CA ASP A 253 -18.13 -20.31 -24.63
C ASP A 253 -18.55 -19.86 -26.02
N PRO A 254 -17.75 -19.02 -26.71
CA PRO A 254 -17.91 -18.88 -28.14
C PRO A 254 -17.67 -20.26 -28.78
N ILE A 255 -18.65 -20.71 -29.56
CA ILE A 255 -18.81 -22.08 -30.10
C ILE A 255 -17.55 -22.64 -30.79
N TYR A 256 -16.56 -21.80 -31.13
CA TYR A 256 -15.41 -22.12 -31.97
C TYR A 256 -14.06 -22.26 -31.23
N LEU A 257 -13.95 -21.97 -29.93
CA LEU A 257 -12.62 -21.79 -29.27
C LEU A 257 -12.27 -22.79 -28.16
N MET A 258 -12.65 -24.06 -28.32
CA MET A 258 -12.57 -25.15 -27.33
C MET A 258 -13.71 -25.10 -26.31
N ARG A 259 -14.41 -26.24 -26.17
CA ARG A 259 -15.48 -26.43 -25.20
C ARG A 259 -14.84 -26.66 -23.83
N ARG A 260 -15.19 -25.86 -22.82
CA ARG A 260 -14.76 -26.08 -21.43
C ARG A 260 -15.21 -27.46 -20.93
N GLN A 261 -14.41 -28.07 -20.05
CA GLN A 261 -14.77 -29.36 -19.45
C GLN A 261 -15.99 -29.17 -18.52
N SER A 262 -16.84 -30.20 -18.40
CA SER A 262 -18.18 -30.12 -17.77
C SER A 262 -18.24 -29.74 -16.28
N ASN A 263 -17.10 -29.54 -15.63
CA ASN A 263 -16.96 -29.50 -14.17
C ASN A 263 -16.92 -28.07 -13.61
N GLU A 264 -17.11 -27.04 -14.45
CA GLU A 264 -16.90 -25.63 -14.10
C GLU A 264 -18.15 -24.87 -13.64
N LYS A 265 -19.29 -25.55 -13.41
CA LYS A 265 -20.54 -24.90 -12.94
C LYS A 265 -20.38 -23.99 -11.69
N PRO A 266 -19.55 -24.33 -10.68
CA PRO A 266 -19.34 -23.46 -9.52
C PRO A 266 -18.68 -22.11 -9.88
N MET A 267 -17.74 -22.12 -10.83
CA MET A 267 -17.01 -20.91 -11.25
C MET A 267 -17.93 -19.82 -11.81
N PHE A 268 -18.97 -20.22 -12.54
CA PHE A 268 -19.96 -19.28 -13.07
C PHE A 268 -20.77 -18.64 -11.96
N ALA A 269 -21.20 -19.42 -10.96
CA ALA A 269 -21.96 -18.89 -9.83
C ALA A 269 -21.17 -17.81 -9.08
N ASP A 270 -19.86 -18.02 -8.90
CA ASP A 270 -18.99 -17.01 -8.30
C ASP A 270 -18.86 -15.75 -9.18
N LEU A 271 -18.64 -15.89 -10.49
CA LEU A 271 -18.56 -14.75 -11.42
C LEU A 271 -19.87 -13.95 -11.46
N TYR A 272 -21.02 -14.62 -11.49
CA TYR A 272 -22.31 -13.95 -11.38
C TYR A 272 -22.45 -13.25 -10.04
N SER A 273 -22.08 -13.89 -8.93
CA SER A 273 -22.14 -13.27 -7.60
C SER A 273 -21.25 -12.03 -7.47
N ILE A 274 -20.17 -11.94 -8.25
CA ILE A 274 -19.23 -10.83 -8.23
C ILE A 274 -19.68 -9.69 -9.15
N LEU A 275 -20.02 -10.03 -10.39
CA LEU A 275 -20.16 -9.07 -11.48
C LEU A 275 -21.61 -8.63 -11.74
N TYR A 276 -22.60 -9.37 -11.24
CA TYR A 276 -24.01 -9.04 -11.43
C TYR A 276 -24.60 -8.44 -10.15
N LEU A 277 -25.52 -7.48 -10.33
CA LEU A 277 -26.36 -6.91 -9.28
C LEU A 277 -27.82 -7.19 -9.65
N ASP A 278 -28.60 -7.75 -8.73
CA ASP A 278 -30.01 -8.12 -8.94
C ASP A 278 -30.27 -9.02 -10.18
N GLY A 279 -29.27 -9.82 -10.57
CA GLY A 279 -29.38 -10.74 -11.71
C GLY A 279 -29.04 -10.15 -13.07
N GLU A 280 -28.55 -8.91 -13.12
CA GLU A 280 -28.09 -8.26 -14.35
C GLU A 280 -26.69 -7.64 -14.22
N TRP A 281 -26.02 -7.45 -15.36
CA TRP A 281 -24.77 -6.70 -15.41
C TRP A 281 -25.01 -5.23 -15.07
N SER A 282 -24.19 -4.67 -14.18
CA SER A 282 -24.21 -3.25 -13.83
C SER A 282 -22.82 -2.66 -13.94
N GLU A 283 -22.66 -1.71 -14.87
CA GLU A 283 -21.41 -0.96 -15.04
C GLU A 283 -21.11 -0.08 -13.81
N VAL A 284 -22.15 0.48 -13.19
CA VAL A 284 -22.03 1.25 -11.95
C VAL A 284 -21.47 0.38 -10.82
N HIS A 285 -21.95 -0.86 -10.71
CA HIS A 285 -21.53 -1.82 -9.68
C HIS A 285 -20.04 -2.17 -9.79
N ILE A 286 -19.56 -2.51 -10.98
CA ILE A 286 -18.13 -2.83 -11.15
C ILE A 286 -17.24 -1.61 -10.92
N HIS A 287 -17.70 -0.40 -11.28
CA HIS A 287 -16.99 0.83 -10.95
C HIS A 287 -16.96 1.10 -9.44
N GLU A 288 -18.01 0.77 -8.71
CA GLU A 288 -18.03 0.88 -7.24
C GLU A 288 -17.06 -0.10 -6.57
N ILE A 289 -17.01 -1.35 -7.04
CA ILE A 289 -16.00 -2.32 -6.61
C ILE A 289 -14.59 -1.79 -6.89
N ALA A 290 -14.33 -1.32 -8.11
CA ALA A 290 -13.03 -0.77 -8.49
C ALA A 290 -12.64 0.47 -7.67
N ARG A 291 -13.60 1.35 -7.36
CA ARG A 291 -13.39 2.50 -6.46
C ARG A 291 -13.04 2.05 -5.05
N ASN A 292 -13.73 1.05 -4.50
CA ASN A 292 -13.41 0.48 -3.20
C ASN A 292 -11.97 -0.05 -3.17
N LEU A 293 -11.60 -0.91 -4.13
CA LEU A 293 -10.25 -1.45 -4.19
C LEU A 293 -9.17 -0.36 -4.36
N ARG A 294 -9.47 0.67 -5.16
CA ARG A 294 -8.59 1.83 -5.35
C ARG A 294 -8.42 2.66 -4.08
N ALA A 295 -9.48 2.86 -3.30
CA ALA A 295 -9.44 3.63 -2.04
C ALA A 295 -8.44 3.01 -1.04
N PHE A 296 -8.26 1.70 -1.09
CA PHE A 296 -7.28 0.99 -0.25
C PHE A 296 -5.93 0.71 -0.96
N SER A 297 -5.66 1.38 -2.10
CA SER A 297 -4.42 1.23 -2.87
C SER A 297 -4.14 -0.20 -3.36
N LEU A 298 -5.15 -1.07 -3.47
CA LEU A 298 -5.00 -2.45 -3.94
C LEU A 298 -4.95 -2.52 -5.48
N ILE A 299 -5.58 -1.55 -6.15
CA ILE A 299 -5.50 -1.38 -7.60
C ILE A 299 -5.24 0.10 -7.95
N SER A 300 -4.74 0.33 -9.15
CA SER A 300 -4.81 1.62 -9.83
C SER A 300 -5.70 1.52 -11.06
N ILE A 301 -6.16 2.67 -11.55
CA ILE A 301 -7.06 2.77 -12.69
C ILE A 301 -6.45 3.76 -13.68
N SER A 302 -6.40 3.37 -14.95
CA SER A 302 -6.07 4.28 -16.05
C SER A 302 -7.19 4.29 -17.09
N SER A 303 -7.19 5.32 -17.94
CA SER A 303 -8.06 5.34 -19.11
C SER A 303 -7.26 5.74 -20.34
N THR A 304 -7.42 4.97 -21.41
CA THR A 304 -6.80 5.24 -22.72
C THR A 304 -7.89 5.08 -23.78
N ALA A 305 -8.06 6.10 -24.62
CA ALA A 305 -9.07 6.11 -25.69
C ALA A 305 -10.49 5.77 -25.22
N GLY A 306 -10.87 6.19 -24.01
CA GLY A 306 -12.20 5.93 -23.42
C GLY A 306 -12.37 4.54 -22.79
N ILE A 307 -11.38 3.66 -22.90
CA ILE A 307 -11.39 2.34 -22.24
C ILE A 307 -10.76 2.48 -20.87
N VAL A 308 -11.40 1.89 -19.85
CA VAL A 308 -10.91 1.87 -18.47
C VAL A 308 -10.14 0.58 -18.21
N PHE A 309 -8.94 0.71 -17.66
CA PHE A 309 -8.06 -0.40 -17.32
C PHE A 309 -7.77 -0.42 -15.82
N LEU A 310 -7.86 -1.62 -15.23
CA LEU A 310 -7.40 -1.88 -13.88
C LEU A 310 -5.96 -2.40 -13.90
N HIS A 311 -5.19 -2.02 -12.89
CA HIS A 311 -3.82 -2.49 -12.69
C HIS A 311 -3.61 -2.88 -11.23
N LEU A 312 -2.94 -4.00 -11.03
CA LEU A 312 -2.43 -4.48 -9.77
C LEU A 312 -0.92 -4.30 -9.77
N HIS A 313 -0.38 -3.89 -8.62
CA HIS A 313 1.04 -4.04 -8.39
C HIS A 313 1.41 -5.54 -8.42
N PRO A 314 2.58 -5.93 -8.96
CA PRO A 314 2.98 -7.34 -9.06
C PRO A 314 2.88 -8.10 -7.73
N LEU A 315 3.29 -7.49 -6.62
CA LEU A 315 3.16 -8.09 -5.29
C LEU A 315 1.71 -8.19 -4.80
N VAL A 316 0.81 -7.26 -5.17
CA VAL A 316 -0.61 -7.39 -4.80
C VAL A 316 -1.24 -8.56 -5.54
N LYS A 317 -0.93 -8.73 -6.83
CA LYS A 317 -1.36 -9.89 -7.61
C LYS A 317 -0.87 -11.21 -6.98
N SER A 318 0.43 -11.29 -6.68
CA SER A 318 1.03 -12.49 -6.09
C SER A 318 0.46 -12.79 -4.71
N TRP A 319 0.34 -11.79 -3.85
CA TRP A 319 -0.27 -11.89 -2.53
C TRP A 319 -1.71 -12.38 -2.58
N ALA A 320 -2.54 -11.82 -3.45
CA ALA A 320 -3.93 -12.23 -3.60
C ALA A 320 -4.04 -13.73 -3.96
N LYS A 321 -3.14 -14.25 -4.81
CA LYS A 321 -3.08 -15.69 -5.08
C LYS A 321 -2.60 -16.53 -3.90
N ASP A 322 -1.63 -16.04 -3.16
CA ASP A 322 -1.01 -16.78 -2.06
C ASP A 322 -2.02 -17.00 -0.92
N ILE A 323 -2.82 -15.98 -0.57
CA ILE A 323 -3.82 -16.11 0.49
C ILE A 323 -5.02 -16.98 0.11
N LEU A 324 -5.32 -17.17 -1.19
CA LEU A 324 -6.33 -18.15 -1.63
C LEU A 324 -5.90 -19.58 -1.28
N LYS A 325 -4.62 -19.91 -1.52
CA LYS A 325 -4.08 -21.25 -1.25
C LYS A 325 -4.07 -21.61 0.24
N GLU A 326 -3.93 -20.62 1.12
CA GLU A 326 -4.02 -20.82 2.57
C GLU A 326 -5.45 -21.14 3.04
N HIS A 327 -6.48 -20.76 2.28
CA HIS A 327 -7.89 -21.01 2.59
C HIS A 327 -8.47 -22.28 1.93
N GLU A 328 -7.72 -22.92 1.03
CA GLU A 328 -8.10 -24.17 0.34
C GLU A 328 -7.47 -25.44 0.98
N LEU A 329 -6.68 -25.29 2.06
CA LEU A 329 -6.08 -26.37 2.86
C LEU A 329 -6.82 -26.58 4.19
#